data_AF-A0A2D5K4C6-F1
#
_entry.id   AF-A0A2D5K4C6-F1
#
_cell.length_a   1.000
_cell.length_b   1.000
_cell.length_c   1.000
_cell.angle_alpha   90.00
_cell.angle_beta   90.00
_cell.angle_gamma   90.00
#
_symmetry.space_group_name_H-M   'P 1'
#
loop_
_entity.id
_entity.type
_entity.pdbx_description
1 polymer ?
#
loop_
_entity_poly.entity_id
_entity_poly.type
_entity_poly.pdbx_seq_one_letter_code
_entity_poly.pdbx_strand_id
1 'polypeptide(L)' 'MKELIIRELFWFVISFLIALIASFLFLEFLSLSSSEPELNSLEKLFTLQLYIIGCIVSFISVYIVRIVLSFIKKKL' A
#
# COMPACT_ATOMS: atom_id res chain seq x y z
N MET A 1 4.66 -6.82 -26.86
CA MET A 1 5.49 -6.16 -25.83
C MET A 1 4.86 -4.87 -25.32
N LYS A 2 4.47 -3.94 -26.20
CA LYS A 2 3.81 -2.67 -25.80
C LYS A 2 2.54 -2.88 -24.94
N GLU A 3 1.66 -3.79 -25.35
CA GLU A 3 0.44 -4.14 -24.59
C GLU A 3 0.72 -4.69 -23.19
N LEU A 4 1.77 -5.51 -23.04
CA LEU A 4 2.17 -6.05 -21.74
C LEU A 4 2.66 -4.95 -20.80
N ILE A 5 3.47 -4.01 -21.33
CA ILE A 5 3.99 -2.87 -20.57
C ILE A 5 2.86 -1.95 -20.11
N ILE A 6 1.92 -1.63 -21.01
CA ILE A 6 0.76 -0.77 -20.67
C ILE A 6 -0.09 -1.43 -19.58
N ARG A 7 -0.35 -2.74 -19.70
CA ARG A 7 -1.12 -3.48 -18.70
C ARG A 7 -0.43 -3.51 -17.34
N GLU A 8 0.88 -3.74 -17.28
CA GLU A 8 1.60 -3.74 -16.00
C GLU A 8 1.70 -2.35 -15.40
N LEU A 9 1.87 -1.30 -16.20
CA LEU A 9 1.84 0.09 -15.73
C LEU A 9 0.47 0.44 -15.14
N PHE A 10 -0.61 0.02 -15.78
CA PHE A 10 -1.97 0.21 -15.26
C PHE A 10 -2.17 -0.47 -13.91
N TRP A 11 -1.73 -1.72 -13.78
CA TRP A 11 -1.77 -2.43 -12.50
C TRP A 11 -0.87 -1.80 -11.44
N PHE A 12 0.29 -1.29 -11.82
CA PHE A 12 1.18 -0.58 -10.92
C PHE A 12 0.47 0.64 -10.31
N VAL A 13 -0.17 1.46 -11.14
CA VAL A 13 -0.92 2.64 -10.69
C VAL A 13 -2.08 2.23 -9.77
N ILE A 14 -2.87 1.22 -10.14
CA ILE A 14 -3.98 0.75 -9.29
C ILE A 14 -3.48 0.23 -7.95
N SER A 15 -2.47 -0.64 -7.95
CA SER A 15 -1.89 -1.17 -6.71
C SER A 15 -1.34 -0.05 -5.84
N PHE A 16 -0.75 0.98 -6.43
CA PHE A 16 -0.25 2.15 -5.70
C PHE A 16 -1.37 2.95 -5.05
N LEU A 17 -2.46 3.23 -5.78
CA LEU A 17 -3.63 3.92 -5.24
C LEU A 17 -4.27 3.14 -4.08
N ILE A 18 -4.40 1.82 -4.22
CA ILE A 18 -4.89 0.95 -3.15
C ILE A 18 -3.95 0.99 -1.95
N ALA A 19 -2.64 0.94 -2.18
CA ALA A 19 -1.63 0.96 -1.13
C ALA A 19 -1.66 2.24 -0.29
N LEU A 20 -1.88 3.40 -0.92
CA LEU A 20 -2.03 4.68 -0.22
C LEU A 20 -3.23 4.66 0.75
N ILE A 21 -4.36 4.11 0.31
CA ILE A 21 -5.56 3.99 1.16
C ILE A 21 -5.30 2.96 2.28
N ALA A 22 -4.72 1.81 1.94
CA ALA A 22 -4.42 0.75 2.89
C ALA A 22 -3.39 1.18 3.95
N SER A 23 -2.45 2.07 3.62
CA SER A 23 -1.50 2.60 4.61
C SER A 23 -2.15 3.48 5.67
N PHE A 24 -3.29 4.14 5.37
CA PHE A 24 -4.07 4.81 6.41
C PHE A 24 -4.70 3.80 7.37
N LEU A 25 -5.26 2.70 6.84
CA LEU A 25 -5.78 1.61 7.68
C LEU A 25 -4.68 1.00 8.55
N PHE A 26 -3.46 0.84 8.02
CA PHE A 26 -2.31 0.37 8.78
C PHE A 26 -1.95 1.29 9.95
N LEU A 27 -1.94 2.61 9.73
CA LEU A 27 -1.72 3.57 10.82
C LEU A 27 -2.85 3.58 11.84
N GLU A 28 -4.10 3.46 11.38
CA GLU A 28 -5.28 3.36 12.25
C GLU A 28 -5.22 2.11 13.14
N PHE A 29 -4.77 0.96 12.61
CA PHE A 29 -4.52 -0.23 13.42
C PHE A 29 -3.46 -0.03 14.50
N LEU A 30 -2.52 0.88 14.27
CA LEU A 30 -1.51 1.27 15.26
C LEU A 30 -1.99 2.39 16.19
N SER A 31 -3.24 2.85 16.04
CA SER A 31 -3.79 4.02 16.75
C SER A 31 -2.96 5.28 16.57
N LEU A 32 -2.32 5.44 15.39
CA LEU A 32 -1.50 6.60 15.06
C LEU A 32 -2.27 7.52 14.11
N SER A 33 -2.54 8.75 14.54
CA SER A 33 -3.12 9.79 13.70
C SER A 33 -2.31 11.07 13.80
N SER A 34 -1.81 11.58 12.68
CA SER A 34 -1.11 12.88 12.62
C SER A 34 -1.99 14.08 12.96
N SER A 35 -3.30 13.86 13.15
CA SER A 35 -4.30 14.86 13.48
C SER A 35 -4.38 15.15 14.98
N GLU A 36 -3.69 14.38 15.82
CA GLU A 36 -3.68 14.60 17.26
C GLU A 36 -2.87 15.87 17.60
N PRO A 37 -3.46 16.82 18.35
CA PRO A 37 -2.89 18.15 18.57
C PRO A 37 -1.61 18.14 19.41
N GLU A 38 -1.30 17.06 20.12
CA GLU A 38 -0.17 16.97 21.06
C GLU A 38 1.08 16.28 20.49
N LEU A 39 1.09 15.85 19.22
CA LEU A 39 2.26 15.16 18.66
C LEU A 39 3.47 16.09 18.52
N ASN A 40 4.58 15.70 19.14
CA ASN A 40 5.87 16.38 19.00
C ASN A 40 6.39 16.25 17.55
N SER A 41 7.30 17.14 17.14
CA SER A 41 7.89 17.14 15.79
C SER A 41 8.49 15.78 15.40
N LEU A 42 9.09 15.09 16.37
CA LEU A 42 9.70 13.78 16.20
C LEU A 42 8.64 12.68 15.95
N GLU A 43 7.52 12.72 16.68
CA GLU A 43 6.44 11.74 16.53
C GLU A 43 5.71 11.93 15.19
N LYS A 44 5.52 13.18 14.74
CA LYS A 44 5.00 13.47 13.39
C LYS A 44 5.90 12.87 12.30
N LEU A 45 7.21 12.98 12.45
CA LEU A 45 8.16 12.36 11.52
C LEU A 45 8.06 10.84 11.52
N PHE A 46 7.96 10.21 12.70
CA PHE A 46 7.78 8.76 12.80
C PHE A 46 6.47 8.28 12.20
N THR A 47 5.35 8.98 12.42
CA THR A 47 4.06 8.66 11.81
C THR A 47 4.12 8.75 10.29
N LEU A 48 4.80 9.75 9.73
CA LEU A 48 5.03 9.86 8.30
C LEU A 48 5.92 8.72 7.76
N GLN A 49 6.99 8.36 8.47
CA GLN A 49 7.84 7.23 8.08
C GLN A 49 7.06 5.91 8.10
N LEU A 50 6.25 5.68 9.14
CA LEU A 50 5.39 4.51 9.26
C LEU A 50 4.32 4.46 8.16
N TYR A 51 3.77 5.61 7.76
CA TYR A 51 2.88 5.70 6.60
C TYR A 51 3.57 5.20 5.33
N ILE A 52 4.79 5.69 5.06
CA ILE A 52 5.56 5.30 3.87
C ILE A 52 5.88 3.80 3.89
N ILE A 53 6.29 3.27 5.04
CA ILE A 53 6.54 1.83 5.22
C ILE A 53 5.24 1.04 4.97
N GLY A 54 4.13 1.47 5.57
CA GLY A 54 2.81 0.86 5.37
C GLY A 54 2.38 0.87 3.91
N CYS A 55 2.68 1.94 3.17
CA CYS A 55 2.39 2.03 1.74
C CYS A 55 3.21 1.01 0.94
N ILE A 56 4.50 0.87 1.22
CA ILE A 56 5.37 -0.12 0.55
C ILE A 56 4.89 -1.55 0.84
N VAL A 57 4.62 -1.86 2.11
CA VAL A 57 4.15 -3.19 2.53
C VAL A 57 2.79 -3.51 1.90
N SER A 58 1.86 -2.55 1.88
CA SER A 58 0.55 -2.72 1.25
C SER A 58 0.67 -2.93 -0.26
N PHE A 59 1.53 -2.16 -0.93
CA PHE A 59 1.78 -2.29 -2.36
C PHE A 59 2.30 -3.69 -2.73
N ILE A 60 3.29 -4.19 -1.99
CA ILE A 60 3.83 -5.54 -2.18
C ILE A 60 2.74 -6.59 -1.94
N SER A 61 1.95 -6.42 -0.87
CA SER A 61 0.88 -7.35 -0.51
C SER A 61 -0.19 -7.48 -1.60
N VAL A 62 -0.62 -6.36 -2.19
CA VAL A 62 -1.57 -6.36 -3.32
C VAL A 62 -1.01 -7.15 -4.51
N TYR A 63 0.28 -6.99 -4.83
CA TYR A 63 0.92 -7.75 -5.90
C TYR A 63 1.01 -9.25 -5.61
N ILE A 64 1.35 -9.63 -4.37
CA ILE A 64 1.36 -11.04 -3.94
C ILE A 64 -0.03 -11.65 -4.12
N VAL A 65 -1.08 -10.98 -3.63
CA VAL A 65 -2.48 -11.45 -3.77
C VAL A 65 -2.85 -11.59 -5.25
N ARG A 66 -2.47 -10.63 -6.10
CA ARG A 66 -2.70 -10.71 -7.55
C ARG A 66 -2.08 -11.96 -8.17
N ILE A 67 -0.83 -12.25 -7.81
CA ILE A 67 -0.10 -13.43 -8.30
C ILE A 67 -0.81 -14.70 -7.83
N VAL A 68 -1.12 -14.81 -6.54
CA VAL A 68 -1.81 -15.97 -5.96
C VAL A 68 -3.16 -16.22 -6.63
N LEU A 69 -3.99 -15.19 -6.80
CA LEU A 69 -5.28 -15.30 -7.50
C LEU A 69 -5.12 -15.72 -8.96
N SER A 70 -4.06 -15.28 -9.63
CA SER A 70 -3.75 -15.70 -11.01
C SER A 70 -3.40 -17.18 -11.08
N PHE A 71 -2.69 -17.72 -10.09
CA PHE A 71 -2.40 -19.15 -9.98
C PHE A 71 -3.66 -19.98 -9.70
N ILE A 72 -4.51 -19.52 -8.78
CA ILE A 72 -5.76 -20.22 -8.43
C ILE A 72 -6.68 -20.31 -9.64
N LYS A 73 -6.91 -19.19 -10.34
CA LYS A 73 -7.75 -19.14 -11.55
C LYS A 73 -7.22 -19.95 -12.72
N LYS A 74 -5.92 -20.27 -12.76
CA LYS A 74 -5.33 -21.08 -13.83
C LYS A 74 -5.48 -22.59 -13.57
N LYS A 75 -5.68 -22.97 -12.30
CA LYS A 75 -5.81 -24.37 -11.88
C LYS A 75 -7.27 -24.86 -11.88
N LEU A 76 -8.22 -23.94 -11.84
CA LEU A 76 -9.67 -24.16 -11.84
C LEU A 76 -10.22 -23.97 -13.26
#